data_AF-A0A1Q7JKZ9-F1
#
_entry.id   AF-A0A1Q7JKZ9-F1
#
_cell.length_a   1.000
_cell.length_b   1.000
_cell.length_c   1.000
_cell.angle_alpha   90.00
_cell.angle_beta   90.00
_cell.angle_gamma   90.00
#
_symmetry.space_group_name_H-M   'P 1'
#
loop_
_entity.id
_entity.type
_entity.pdbx_description
1 polymer ?
#
loop_
_entity_poly.entity_id
_entity_poly.type
_entity_poly.pdbx_seq_one_letter_code
_entity_poly.pdbx_strand_id
1 'polypeptide(L)' 'MSPRPKAERRTNRPLREVLDELLVHAREIARRSKEMTPAELDYSQQRLEWLADEVWRVATGAAAPE' A
#
# COMPACT_ATOMS: atom_id res chain seq x y z
N MET A 1 22.85 17.97 5.88
CA MET A 1 22.89 16.57 5.38
C MET A 1 21.67 15.86 5.93
N SER A 2 20.73 15.39 5.09
CA SER A 2 19.57 14.60 5.57
C SER A 2 19.70 13.13 5.21
N PRO A 3 20.34 12.31 6.06
CA PRO A 3 20.21 10.87 6.00
C PRO A 3 19.06 10.46 6.94
N ARG A 4 17.80 10.56 6.50
CA ARG A 4 16.67 10.03 7.28
C ARG A 4 15.78 8.95 6.62
N PRO A 5 15.77 8.72 5.29
CA PRO A 5 14.90 7.68 4.72
C PRO A 5 15.22 6.26 5.19
N LYS A 6 16.51 5.95 5.41
CA LYS A 6 16.94 4.60 5.85
C LYS A 6 16.62 4.31 7.32
N ALA A 7 16.51 5.35 8.15
CA ALA A 7 16.26 5.19 9.58
C ALA A 7 14.80 4.84 9.84
N GLU A 8 13.85 5.60 9.29
CA GLU A 8 12.41 5.34 9.40
C GLU A 8 12.01 4.00 8.79
N ARG A 9 12.59 3.67 7.63
CA ARG A 9 12.40 2.35 7.03
C ARG A 9 12.77 1.25 8.00
N ARG A 10 13.83 1.38 8.81
CA ARG A 10 14.29 0.36 9.78
C ARG A 10 13.44 0.31 11.04
N THR A 11 12.83 1.41 11.46
CA THR A 11 12.13 1.52 12.75
C THR A 11 10.63 1.25 12.69
N ASN A 12 9.94 1.57 11.59
CA ASN A 12 8.49 1.33 11.48
C ASN A 12 8.19 0.10 10.61
N ARG A 13 8.30 -1.08 11.22
CA ARG A 13 8.05 -2.37 10.55
C ARG A 13 6.62 -2.50 9.99
N PRO A 14 5.55 -2.17 10.75
CA PRO A 14 4.19 -2.22 10.22
C PRO A 14 3.99 -1.34 8.98
N LEU A 15 4.51 -0.10 9.00
CA LEU A 15 4.39 0.79 7.84
C LEU A 15 5.09 0.23 6.60
N ARG A 16 6.23 -0.43 6.80
CA ARG A 16 6.97 -1.06 5.70
C ARG A 16 6.19 -2.20 5.07
N GLU A 17 5.59 -3.06 5.90
CA GLU A 17 4.83 -4.22 5.44
C GLU A 17 3.63 -3.78 4.58
N VAL A 18 2.86 -2.79 5.03
CA VAL A 18 1.73 -2.26 4.26
C VAL A 18 2.18 -1.57 2.97
N LEU A 19 3.27 -0.79 3.01
CA LEU A 19 3.82 -0.16 1.80
C LEU A 19 4.34 -1.21 0.79
N ASP A 20 4.94 -2.30 1.27
CA ASP A 20 5.41 -3.37 0.41
C ASP A 20 4.22 -4.09 -0.26
N GLU A 21 3.13 -4.35 0.47
CA GLU A 21 1.87 -4.88 -0.09
C GLU A 21 1.27 -3.93 -1.14
N LEU A 22 1.15 -2.64 -0.84
CA LEU A 22 0.66 -1.62 -1.78
C LEU A 22 1.47 -1.64 -3.09
N LEU A 23 2.79 -1.71 -2.98
CA LEU A 23 3.67 -1.75 -4.15
C LEU A 23 3.56 -3.06 -4.94
N VAL A 24 3.27 -4.19 -4.29
CA VAL A 24 3.00 -5.46 -4.98
C VAL A 24 1.74 -5.33 -5.83
N HIS A 25 0.63 -4.87 -5.24
CA HIS A 25 -0.65 -4.72 -5.94
C HIS A 25 -0.57 -3.67 -7.06
N ALA A 26 0.06 -2.52 -6.81
CA ALA A 26 0.25 -1.50 -7.84
C ALA A 26 1.04 -2.03 -9.05
N ARG A 27 2.10 -2.82 -8.80
CA ARG A 27 2.89 -3.44 -9.87
C ARG A 27 2.13 -4.52 -10.61
N GLU A 28 1.28 -5.28 -9.93
CA GLU A 28 0.43 -6.28 -10.57
C GLU A 28 -0.56 -5.63 -11.54
N ILE A 29 -1.30 -4.62 -11.08
CA ILE A 29 -2.25 -3.87 -11.92
C ILE A 29 -1.52 -3.23 -13.12
N ALA A 30 -0.38 -2.58 -12.88
CA ALA A 30 0.40 -1.93 -13.93
C ALA A 30 0.87 -2.92 -15.02
N ARG A 31 1.16 -4.18 -14.64
CA ARG A 31 1.63 -5.21 -15.57
C ARG A 31 0.51 -5.98 -16.26
N ARG A 32 -0.57 -6.27 -15.54
CA ARG A 32 -1.56 -7.28 -15.93
C ARG A 32 -2.97 -6.75 -16.10
N SER A 33 -3.21 -5.45 -15.91
CA SER A 33 -4.55 -4.84 -16.06
C SER A 33 -5.26 -5.19 -17.36
N LYS A 34 -4.54 -5.38 -18.47
CA LYS A 34 -5.12 -5.77 -19.77
C LYS A 34 -5.55 -7.24 -19.87
N GLU A 35 -5.03 -8.08 -18.98
CA GLU A 35 -5.31 -9.52 -18.89
C GLU A 35 -6.34 -9.83 -17.82
N MET A 36 -6.66 -8.85 -16.96
CA MET A 36 -7.66 -8.98 -15.91
C MET A 36 -9.07 -8.88 -16.47
N THR A 37 -9.97 -9.68 -15.92
CA THR A 37 -11.41 -9.47 -16.07
C THR A 37 -11.81 -8.15 -15.41
N PRO A 38 -12.97 -7.56 -15.78
CA PRO A 38 -13.46 -6.36 -15.12
C PRO A 38 -13.61 -6.50 -13.60
N ALA A 39 -14.06 -7.66 -13.13
CA ALA A 39 -14.24 -7.93 -11.70
C ALA A 39 -12.89 -8.04 -10.95
N GLU A 40 -11.87 -8.65 -11.57
CA GLU A 40 -10.53 -8.72 -10.97
C GLU A 40 -9.86 -7.35 -10.91
N LEU A 41 -10.06 -6.52 -11.93
CA LEU A 41 -9.54 -5.15 -11.97
C LEU A 41 -10.21 -4.29 -10.89
N ASP A 42 -11.54 -4.35 -10.78
CA ASP A 42 -12.32 -3.64 -9.76
C ASP A 42 -11.89 -4.05 -8.34
N TYR A 43 -11.79 -5.36 -8.08
CA TYR A 43 -11.27 -5.86 -6.81
C TYR A 43 -9.85 -5.36 -6.51
N SER A 44 -8.96 -5.37 -7.52
CA SER A 44 -7.57 -4.93 -7.34
C SER A 44 -7.48 -3.43 -7.07
N GLN A 45 -8.35 -2.62 -7.69
CA GLN A 45 -8.45 -1.19 -7.43
C GLN A 45 -8.97 -0.91 -6.01
N GLN A 46 -10.05 -1.57 -5.59
CA GLN A 46 -10.57 -1.47 -4.21
C GLN A 46 -9.53 -1.90 -3.17
N ARG A 47 -8.76 -2.97 -3.46
CA ARG A 47 -7.66 -3.41 -2.60
C ARG A 47 -6.56 -2.35 -2.50
N LEU A 48 -6.24 -1.67 -3.60
CA LEU A 48 -5.23 -0.61 -3.61
C LEU A 48 -5.69 0.62 -2.81
N GLU A 49 -6.96 1.00 -2.92
CA GLU A 49 -7.58 2.07 -2.13
C GLU A 49 -7.54 1.75 -0.64
N TRP A 50 -7.98 0.54 -0.26
CA TRP A 50 -7.90 0.08 1.14
C TRP A 50 -6.46 0.09 1.68
N LEU A 51 -5.48 -0.33 0.88
CA LEU A 51 -4.08 -0.30 1.29
C LEU A 51 -3.55 1.13 1.47
N ALA A 52 -4.06 2.10 0.69
CA ALA A 52 -3.71 3.50 0.87
C ALA A 52 -4.25 4.06 2.21
N ASP A 53 -5.47 3.69 2.58
CA ASP A 53 -6.05 4.04 3.88
C ASP A 53 -5.26 3.39 5.02
N GLU A 54 -4.84 2.14 4.85
CA GLU A 54 -4.04 1.42 5.82
C GLU A 54 -2.65 2.05 6.00
N VAL A 55 -2.02 2.51 4.92
CA VAL A 55 -0.78 3.30 5.00
C VAL A 55 -1.00 4.57 5.83
N TRP A 56 -2.09 5.30 5.57
CA TRP A 56 -2.42 6.50 6.32
C TRP A 56 -2.64 6.21 7.81
N ARG A 57 -3.40 5.16 8.12
CA ARG A 57 -3.68 4.70 9.48
C ARG A 57 -2.40 4.37 10.24
N VAL A 58 -1.50 3.59 9.63
CA VAL A 58 -0.24 3.18 10.26
C VAL A 58 0.75 4.35 10.37
N ALA A 59 0.78 5.26 9.39
CA ALA A 59 1.67 6.42 9.41
C ALA A 59 1.26 7.46 10.47
N THR A 60 -0.05 7.63 10.69
CA THR A 60 -0.59 8.62 11.63
C THR A 60 -0.88 8.06 13.02
N GLY A 61 -0.92 6.74 13.17
CA GLY A 61 -1.36 6.07 14.40
C GLY A 61 -2.86 6.22 14.66
N ALA A 62 -3.65 6.57 13.65
CA ALA A 62 -5.10 6.72 13.77
C ALA A 62 -5.78 5.35 13.99
N ALA A 63 -6.90 5.35 14.70
CA ALA A 63 -7.83 4.21 14.69
C ALA A 63 -8.51 4.12 13.31
N ALA A 64 -8.81 2.91 12.85
CA ALA A 64 -9.55 2.72 11.59
C ALA A 64 -10.94 3.41 11.69
N PRO A 65 -11.45 4.02 10.61
CA PRO A 65 -12.83 4.48 10.59
C PRO A 65 -13.78 3.29 10.78
N GLU A 66 -14.84 3.47 11.58
CA GLU A 66 -15.92 2.47 11.79
C GLU A 66 -16.78 2.26 10.53
#